data_AF-A0A971I105-F1
#
_entry.id   AF-A0A971I105-F1
#
_cell.length_a   1.000
_cell.length_b   1.000
_cell.length_c   1.000
_cell.angle_alpha   90.00
_cell.angle_beta   90.00
_cell.angle_gamma   90.00
#
_symmetry.space_group_name_H-M   'P 1'
#
loop_
_entity.id
_entity.type
_entity.pdbx_description
1 polymer ?
#
loop_
_entity_poly.entity_id
_entity_poly.type
_entity_poly.pdbx_seq_one_letter_code
_entity_poly.pdbx_strand_id
1 'polypeptide(L)'
;TEIGCKNCHSGTWAKSEVTGIAALTASDILARHDKRHKTDLLAKAEAGQPVLCQSCHPDPLFNTEAHPGLLNLPAAIHGFHANYLSNSPDAEPCHSCHPTGPDSYTYCARGVHASEVGLTCVNCHGTLEDHALTLLKGELEAGKPKAKKLMQHVRPRLVSSVEDISPRTPWNDQPDCLTCHHDFERPETDNAFNSWVRGPAGLYRLRTDDAGIMCQACHGSTHAEYPASNAFHPELDSIQPLQYQGDAGPIGARGNCVVCHTVDMYDEYHHPNMLGDE
;
A
#
# COMPACT_ATOMS: atom_id res chain seq x y z
N THR A 1 -6.43 -1.61 14.05
CA THR A 1 -5.35 -1.20 13.13
C THR A 1 -4.04 -1.61 13.77
N GLU A 2 -3.26 -2.41 13.07
CA GLU A 2 -1.95 -2.87 13.53
C GLU A 2 -0.88 -1.92 12.96
N ILE A 3 -1.01 -0.63 13.27
CA ILE A 3 0.00 0.37 12.91
C ILE A 3 0.94 0.55 14.10
N GLY A 4 2.22 0.20 13.90
CA GLY A 4 3.25 0.05 14.92
C GLY A 4 3.83 1.33 15.53
N CYS A 5 3.05 2.41 15.67
CA CYS A 5 3.54 3.70 16.19
C CYS A 5 4.29 3.54 17.53
N LYS A 6 3.85 2.59 18.36
CA LYS A 6 4.45 2.26 19.67
C LYS A 6 5.93 1.85 19.61
N ASN A 7 6.45 1.52 18.43
CA ASN A 7 7.84 1.07 18.28
C ASN A 7 8.83 2.23 18.49
N CYS A 8 8.39 3.48 18.29
CA CYS A 8 9.21 4.68 18.53
C CYS A 8 8.52 5.72 19.42
N HIS A 9 7.19 5.59 19.59
CA HIS A 9 6.39 6.39 20.51
C HIS A 9 6.06 5.59 21.77
N SER A 10 6.03 6.24 22.94
CA SER A 10 5.83 5.55 24.22
C SER A 10 4.56 4.69 24.28
N GLY A 11 4.54 3.65 25.12
CA GLY A 11 3.35 2.81 25.35
C GLY A 11 3.40 1.44 24.70
N THR A 12 2.26 0.75 24.71
CA THR A 12 2.06 -0.60 24.17
C THR A 12 0.87 -0.64 23.22
N TRP A 13 0.44 -1.82 22.78
CA TRP A 13 -0.81 -1.94 22.03
C TRP A 13 -2.03 -1.66 22.91
N ALA A 14 -3.04 -1.00 22.36
CA ALA A 14 -4.25 -0.65 23.12
C ALA A 14 -5.14 -1.86 23.46
N LYS A 15 -5.11 -2.90 22.62
CA LYS A 15 -5.99 -4.07 22.72
C LYS A 15 -5.19 -5.35 22.66
N SER A 16 -5.35 -6.17 23.70
CA SER A 16 -4.86 -7.55 23.79
C SER A 16 -3.39 -7.73 23.44
N GLU A 17 -2.55 -6.70 23.66
CA GLU A 17 -1.14 -6.68 23.26
C GLU A 17 -0.88 -6.94 21.76
N VAL A 18 -1.86 -6.67 20.89
CA VAL A 18 -1.80 -7.05 19.46
C VAL A 18 -2.16 -5.88 18.53
N THR A 19 -3.10 -5.00 18.90
CA THR A 19 -3.59 -3.97 17.97
C THR A 19 -3.98 -2.66 18.65
N GLY A 20 -4.08 -1.60 17.86
CA GLY A 20 -4.58 -0.29 18.28
C GLY A 20 -3.54 0.59 18.97
N ILE A 21 -3.70 1.90 18.83
CA ILE A 21 -2.78 2.90 19.40
C ILE A 21 -3.21 3.18 20.84
N ALA A 22 -2.36 2.88 21.83
CA ALA A 22 -2.65 3.18 23.23
C ALA A 22 -2.69 4.69 23.49
N ALA A 23 -3.42 5.10 24.52
CA ALA A 23 -3.55 6.53 24.89
C ALA A 23 -2.17 7.18 25.11
N LEU A 24 -1.24 6.48 25.78
CA LEU A 24 0.12 6.97 25.99
C LEU A 24 0.87 7.21 24.67
N THR A 25 0.70 6.31 23.69
CA THR A 25 1.29 6.44 22.35
C THR A 25 0.68 7.60 21.59
N ALA A 26 -0.64 7.74 21.62
CA ALA A 26 -1.33 8.88 21.02
C ALA A 26 -0.87 10.21 21.65
N SER A 27 -0.78 10.29 22.98
CA SER A 27 -0.30 11.48 23.68
C SER A 27 1.15 11.84 23.33
N ASP A 28 2.06 10.86 23.23
CA ASP A 28 3.45 11.14 22.82
C ASP A 28 3.54 11.64 21.37
N ILE A 29 2.72 11.10 20.46
CA ILE A 29 2.61 11.60 19.09
C ILE A 29 2.17 13.07 19.09
N LEU A 30 1.10 13.40 19.81
CA LEU A 30 0.57 14.77 19.88
C LEU A 30 1.57 15.72 20.55
N ALA A 31 2.24 15.31 21.64
CA ALA A 31 3.27 16.11 22.31
C ALA A 31 4.42 16.47 21.36
N ARG A 32 4.87 15.52 20.55
CA ARG A 32 5.93 15.73 19.55
C ARG A 32 5.46 16.62 18.42
N HIS A 33 4.21 16.45 17.99
CA HIS A 33 3.59 17.32 17.00
C HIS A 33 3.55 18.78 17.51
N ASP A 34 3.03 19.00 18.72
CA ASP A 34 2.96 20.32 19.37
C ASP A 34 4.34 20.98 19.50
N LYS A 35 5.34 20.22 19.99
CA LYS A 35 6.72 20.71 20.13
C LYS A 35 7.29 21.23 18.80
N ARG A 36 7.06 20.50 17.71
CA ARG A 36 7.67 20.75 16.38
C ARG A 36 6.89 21.71 15.51
N HIS A 37 5.56 21.71 15.63
CA HIS A 37 4.64 22.43 14.76
C HIS A 37 3.89 23.56 15.46
N LYS A 38 4.14 23.76 16.76
CA LYS A 38 3.54 24.84 17.57
C LYS A 38 2.01 24.77 17.61
N THR A 39 1.50 23.54 17.65
CA THR A 39 0.09 23.25 17.89
C THR A 39 -0.19 23.02 19.37
N ASP A 40 -1.46 22.81 19.71
CA ASP A 40 -2.00 22.55 21.05
C ASP A 40 -2.84 21.26 21.09
N LEU A 41 -2.52 20.29 20.22
CA LEU A 41 -3.34 19.11 19.97
C LEU A 41 -3.40 18.18 21.17
N LEU A 42 -2.31 18.06 21.93
CA LEU A 42 -2.31 17.24 23.14
C LEU A 42 -3.29 17.80 24.17
N ALA A 43 -3.21 19.10 24.45
CA ALA A 43 -4.09 19.76 25.41
C ALA A 43 -5.57 19.65 24.97
N LYS A 44 -5.86 19.78 23.67
CA LYS A 44 -7.20 19.57 23.13
C LYS A 44 -7.69 18.13 23.32
N ALA A 45 -6.84 17.14 23.04
CA ALA A 45 -7.20 15.74 23.24
C ALA A 45 -7.47 15.42 24.73
N GLU A 46 -6.65 15.94 25.64
CA GLU A 46 -6.84 15.82 27.09
C GLU A 46 -8.13 16.50 27.58
N ALA A 47 -8.53 17.59 26.93
CA ALA A 47 -9.82 18.25 27.16
C ALA A 47 -11.03 17.54 26.51
N GLY A 48 -10.83 16.34 25.96
CA GLY A 48 -11.90 15.56 25.31
C GLY A 48 -12.25 16.03 23.88
N GLN A 49 -11.38 16.81 23.25
CA GLN A 49 -11.53 17.35 21.90
C GLN A 49 -10.41 16.86 20.96
N PRO A 50 -10.22 15.54 20.76
CA PRO A 50 -9.23 15.05 19.81
C PRO A 50 -9.61 15.45 18.38
N VAL A 51 -8.60 15.72 17.56
CA VAL A 51 -8.79 16.04 16.14
C VAL A 51 -8.28 14.89 15.26
N LEU A 52 -8.91 14.70 14.11
CA LEU A 52 -8.40 13.79 13.09
C LEU A 52 -7.19 14.41 12.40
N CYS A 53 -6.13 13.64 12.16
CA CYS A 53 -4.96 14.14 11.41
C CYS A 53 -5.37 14.71 10.05
N GLN A 54 -6.35 14.06 9.41
CA GLN A 54 -6.93 14.42 8.12
C GLN A 54 -7.66 15.78 8.15
N SER A 55 -8.11 16.25 9.32
CA SER A 55 -8.73 17.58 9.42
C SER A 55 -7.76 18.73 9.10
N CYS A 56 -6.45 18.48 9.17
CA CYS A 56 -5.42 19.43 8.76
C CYS A 56 -4.67 18.95 7.50
N HIS A 57 -4.30 17.66 7.46
CA HIS A 57 -3.51 17.06 6.38
C HIS A 57 -4.44 16.44 5.34
N PRO A 58 -4.50 16.96 4.09
CA PRO A 58 -5.37 16.39 3.07
C PRO A 58 -5.13 14.89 2.87
N ASP A 59 -6.19 14.13 2.64
CA ASP A 59 -6.09 12.71 2.30
C ASP A 59 -7.03 12.42 1.11
N PRO A 60 -6.52 11.97 -0.04
CA PRO A 60 -7.35 11.65 -1.20
C PRO A 60 -8.49 10.65 -0.94
N LEU A 61 -8.41 9.86 0.13
CA LEU A 61 -9.49 8.94 0.53
C LEU A 61 -10.59 9.58 1.38
N PHE A 62 -10.34 10.76 1.96
CA PHE A 62 -11.27 11.41 2.86
C PHE A 62 -11.58 12.83 2.39
N ASN A 63 -12.86 13.07 2.11
CA ASN A 63 -13.34 14.42 1.79
C ASN A 63 -13.50 15.24 3.09
N THR A 64 -12.37 15.67 3.65
CA THR A 64 -12.30 16.52 4.85
C THR A 64 -11.92 17.95 4.46
N GLU A 65 -12.39 18.95 5.21
CA GLU A 65 -11.99 20.36 5.05
C GLU A 65 -10.55 20.58 5.56
N ALA A 66 -9.58 19.94 4.91
CA ALA A 66 -8.17 20.01 5.26
C ALA A 66 -7.52 21.33 4.80
N HIS A 67 -6.34 21.64 5.34
CA HIS A 67 -5.58 22.81 4.93
C HIS A 67 -4.78 22.50 3.64
N PRO A 68 -5.13 23.08 2.48
CA PRO A 68 -4.53 22.67 1.20
C PRO A 68 -3.03 22.99 1.08
N GLY A 69 -2.53 23.94 1.87
CA GLY A 69 -1.10 24.28 1.94
C GLY A 69 -0.25 23.29 2.74
N LEU A 70 -0.86 22.35 3.48
CA LEU A 70 -0.16 21.30 4.19
C LEU A 70 0.07 20.08 3.31
N LEU A 71 1.11 19.32 3.65
CA LEU A 71 1.37 18.05 3.00
C LEU A 71 0.19 17.09 3.22
N ASN A 72 -0.16 16.29 2.20
CA ASN A 72 -1.10 15.21 2.39
C ASN A 72 -0.62 14.24 3.48
N LEU A 73 -1.55 13.54 4.15
CA LEU A 73 -1.21 12.75 5.34
C LEU A 73 -0.13 11.67 5.06
N PRO A 74 -0.22 10.86 3.99
CA PRO A 74 0.85 9.93 3.65
C PRO A 74 2.22 10.61 3.44
N ALA A 75 2.28 11.72 2.72
CA ALA A 75 3.53 12.44 2.45
C ALA A 75 4.13 13.03 3.75
N ALA A 76 3.27 13.53 4.65
CA ALA A 76 3.69 14.07 5.94
C ALA A 76 4.31 13.00 6.84
N ILE A 77 3.67 11.83 6.95
CA ILE A 77 4.13 10.73 7.80
C ILE A 77 5.40 10.10 7.22
N HIS A 78 5.36 9.60 5.98
CA HIS A 78 6.50 8.91 5.38
C HIS A 78 7.68 9.86 5.20
N GLY A 79 7.43 11.09 4.73
CA GLY A 79 8.47 12.09 4.53
C GLY A 79 9.19 12.49 5.81
N PHE A 80 8.51 12.51 6.95
CA PHE A 80 9.17 12.75 8.23
C PHE A 80 9.98 11.53 8.70
N HIS A 81 9.38 10.34 8.71
CA HIS A 81 10.03 9.15 9.27
C HIS A 81 11.19 8.63 8.41
N ALA A 82 11.16 8.85 7.08
CA ALA A 82 12.28 8.51 6.20
C ALA A 82 13.60 9.13 6.68
N ASN A 83 13.57 10.33 7.28
CA ASN A 83 14.79 10.99 7.79
C ASN A 83 15.42 10.30 9.02
N TYR A 84 14.74 9.34 9.64
CA TYR A 84 15.21 8.62 10.84
C TYR A 84 15.37 7.12 10.61
N LEU A 85 14.73 6.59 9.57
CA LEU A 85 14.71 5.17 9.23
C LEU A 85 15.42 4.89 7.88
N SER A 86 16.17 5.86 7.36
CA SER A 86 16.96 5.69 6.13
C SER A 86 18.10 4.68 6.34
N ASN A 87 18.50 4.01 5.27
CA ASN A 87 19.57 3.01 5.19
C ASN A 87 19.29 1.70 5.95
N SER A 88 18.06 1.49 6.39
CA SER A 88 17.61 0.19 6.88
C SER A 88 17.43 -0.80 5.72
N PRO A 89 17.75 -2.09 5.91
CA PRO A 89 17.52 -3.13 4.90
C PRO A 89 16.07 -3.19 4.39
N ASP A 90 15.91 -3.23 3.07
CA ASP A 90 14.70 -3.59 2.33
C ASP A 90 13.37 -3.11 2.96
N ALA A 91 12.49 -4.04 3.34
CA ALA A 91 11.16 -3.77 3.86
C ALA A 91 11.10 -3.57 5.39
N GLU A 92 12.22 -3.65 6.12
CA GLU A 92 12.24 -3.50 7.59
C GLU A 92 11.62 -2.19 8.08
N PRO A 93 11.83 -1.02 7.41
CA PRO A 93 11.15 0.21 7.80
C PRO A 93 9.63 0.13 7.66
N CYS A 94 9.14 -0.59 6.65
CA CYS A 94 7.72 -0.81 6.44
C CYS A 94 7.15 -1.65 7.59
N HIS A 95 7.84 -2.73 7.99
CA HIS A 95 7.46 -3.61 9.09
C HIS A 95 7.37 -2.87 10.44
N SER A 96 8.17 -1.81 10.59
CA SER A 96 8.20 -1.00 11.81
C SER A 96 6.90 -0.24 12.05
N CYS A 97 6.07 -0.05 11.02
CA CYS A 97 4.82 0.71 11.10
C CYS A 97 3.61 -0.05 10.58
N HIS A 98 3.76 -0.92 9.59
CA HIS A 98 2.68 -1.66 8.95
C HIS A 98 2.74 -3.14 9.30
N PRO A 99 1.60 -3.86 9.31
CA PRO A 99 1.55 -5.28 9.65
C PRO A 99 2.07 -6.14 8.49
N THR A 100 3.35 -6.01 8.20
CA THR A 100 4.05 -6.58 7.03
C THR A 100 5.22 -7.46 7.44
N GLY A 101 5.62 -7.40 8.71
CA GLY A 101 6.76 -8.14 9.21
C GLY A 101 6.43 -9.58 9.58
N PRO A 102 7.46 -10.42 9.79
CA PRO A 102 7.29 -11.83 10.11
C PRO A 102 6.59 -12.09 11.45
N ASP A 103 6.49 -11.09 12.34
CA ASP A 103 5.79 -11.19 13.63
C ASP A 103 4.44 -10.43 13.64
N SER A 104 3.97 -9.98 12.47
CA SER A 104 2.67 -9.29 12.38
C SER A 104 1.53 -10.24 12.69
N TYR A 105 0.48 -9.74 13.33
CA TYR A 105 -0.69 -10.57 13.68
C TYR A 105 -1.63 -10.74 12.49
N THR A 106 -1.89 -9.66 11.77
CA THR A 106 -2.88 -9.66 10.67
C THR A 106 -2.30 -9.93 9.29
N TYR A 107 -1.00 -9.67 9.08
CA TYR A 107 -0.30 -9.70 7.79
C TYR A 107 -1.09 -9.04 6.63
N CYS A 108 -0.70 -7.85 6.18
CA CYS A 108 -1.42 -7.21 5.09
C CYS A 108 -1.05 -7.71 3.70
N ALA A 109 0.11 -8.36 3.51
CA ALA A 109 0.53 -8.98 2.26
C ALA A 109 0.34 -10.50 2.35
N ARG A 110 -0.74 -10.98 1.74
CA ARG A 110 -1.26 -12.35 1.84
C ARG A 110 -1.41 -13.06 0.50
N GLY A 111 -1.29 -12.32 -0.60
CA GLY A 111 -1.41 -12.85 -1.94
C GLY A 111 -0.15 -13.59 -2.40
N VAL A 112 -0.29 -14.30 -3.52
CA VAL A 112 0.75 -15.15 -4.15
C VAL A 112 2.11 -14.45 -4.29
N HIS A 113 2.11 -13.16 -4.61
CA HIS A 113 3.34 -12.37 -4.73
C HIS A 113 4.17 -12.38 -3.44
N ALA A 114 3.51 -12.27 -2.28
CA ALA A 114 4.20 -12.28 -1.00
C ALA A 114 4.40 -13.71 -0.48
N SER A 115 3.37 -14.55 -0.55
CA SER A 115 3.38 -15.86 0.11
C SER A 115 4.16 -16.94 -0.63
N GLU A 116 4.22 -16.89 -1.96
CA GLU A 116 4.86 -17.93 -2.78
C GLU A 116 6.11 -17.43 -3.49
N VAL A 117 6.08 -16.19 -4.01
CA VAL A 117 7.22 -15.61 -4.74
C VAL A 117 8.22 -14.91 -3.81
N GLY A 118 7.77 -14.46 -2.63
CA GLY A 118 8.62 -13.78 -1.65
C GLY A 118 8.87 -12.30 -1.96
N LEU A 119 8.03 -11.68 -2.79
CA LEU A 119 8.08 -10.25 -3.03
C LEU A 119 7.66 -9.48 -1.78
N THR A 120 8.28 -8.32 -1.58
CA THR A 120 7.98 -7.44 -0.45
C THR A 120 7.40 -6.12 -0.93
N CYS A 121 7.06 -5.23 0.00
CA CYS A 121 6.53 -3.91 -0.33
C CYS A 121 7.46 -3.10 -1.24
N VAL A 122 8.79 -3.30 -1.13
CA VAL A 122 9.77 -2.47 -1.84
C VAL A 122 9.85 -2.81 -3.32
N ASN A 123 9.47 -4.03 -3.71
CA ASN A 123 9.39 -4.47 -5.09
C ASN A 123 8.40 -3.61 -5.91
N CYS A 124 7.30 -3.19 -5.30
CA CYS A 124 6.28 -2.39 -5.98
C CYS A 124 6.32 -0.91 -5.58
N HIS A 125 6.54 -0.61 -4.29
CA HIS A 125 6.43 0.75 -3.75
C HIS A 125 7.77 1.44 -3.50
N GLY A 126 8.89 0.71 -3.63
CA GLY A 126 10.24 1.17 -3.30
C GLY A 126 10.57 1.11 -1.81
N THR A 127 11.83 1.39 -1.47
CA THR A 127 12.24 1.53 -0.06
C THR A 127 11.51 2.69 0.61
N LEU A 128 11.60 2.84 1.94
CA LEU A 128 10.96 3.97 2.62
C LEU A 128 11.42 5.33 2.07
N GLU A 129 12.69 5.47 1.74
CA GLU A 129 13.26 6.68 1.13
C GLU A 129 12.65 6.96 -0.24
N ASP A 130 12.64 5.95 -1.11
CA ASP A 130 12.07 6.03 -2.45
C ASP A 130 10.57 6.34 -2.39
N HIS A 131 9.82 5.60 -1.57
CA HIS A 131 8.40 5.80 -1.31
C HIS A 131 8.12 7.22 -0.82
N ALA A 132 8.87 7.70 0.18
CA ALA A 132 8.71 9.05 0.70
C ALA A 132 9.03 10.10 -0.36
N LEU A 133 10.07 9.91 -1.17
CA LEU A 133 10.44 10.83 -2.24
C LEU A 133 9.37 10.89 -3.34
N THR A 134 8.73 9.78 -3.72
CA THR A 134 7.64 9.79 -4.72
C THR A 134 6.47 10.67 -4.27
N LEU A 135 6.12 10.60 -2.98
CA LEU A 135 5.06 11.41 -2.38
C LEU A 135 5.47 12.88 -2.20
N LEU A 136 6.68 13.11 -1.67
CA LEU A 136 7.18 14.47 -1.42
C LEU A 136 7.42 15.23 -2.73
N LYS A 137 7.92 14.57 -3.78
CA LYS A 137 8.10 15.20 -5.10
C LYS A 137 6.76 15.61 -5.70
N GLY A 138 5.72 14.76 -5.61
CA GLY A 138 4.37 15.12 -6.05
C GLY A 138 3.79 16.32 -5.28
N GLU A 139 3.99 16.37 -3.96
CA GLU A 139 3.56 17.50 -3.14
C GLU A 139 4.36 18.79 -3.41
N LEU A 140 5.65 18.66 -3.77
CA LEU A 140 6.50 19.78 -4.19
C LEU A 140 6.01 20.38 -5.51
N GLU A 141 5.68 19.53 -6.49
CA GLU A 141 5.10 19.94 -7.78
C GLU A 141 3.72 20.59 -7.60
N ALA A 142 2.95 20.16 -6.60
CA ALA A 142 1.72 20.81 -6.15
C ALA A 142 1.95 22.13 -5.38
N GLY A 143 3.18 22.65 -5.32
CA GLY A 143 3.50 23.96 -4.74
C GLY A 143 3.64 23.98 -3.23
N LYS A 144 3.84 22.83 -2.55
CA LYS A 144 3.91 22.76 -1.08
C LYS A 144 5.37 22.78 -0.59
N PRO A 145 5.90 23.93 -0.13
CA PRO A 145 7.34 24.11 0.12
C PRO A 145 7.89 23.27 1.27
N LYS A 146 7.02 22.74 2.15
CA LYS A 146 7.44 21.85 3.25
C LYS A 146 8.00 20.53 2.71
N ALA A 147 7.58 20.08 1.52
CA ALA A 147 8.10 18.88 0.89
C ALA A 147 9.62 18.99 0.66
N LYS A 148 10.05 20.10 0.05
CA LYS A 148 11.48 20.39 -0.19
C LYS A 148 12.32 20.30 1.08
N LYS A 149 11.79 20.73 2.23
CA LYS A 149 12.49 20.65 3.52
C LYS A 149 12.65 19.19 4.00
N LEU A 150 11.64 18.34 3.81
CA LEU A 150 11.73 16.93 4.21
C LEU A 150 12.62 16.11 3.27
N MET A 151 12.75 16.51 2.00
CA MET A 151 13.60 15.85 1.01
C MET A 151 15.11 16.12 1.19
N GLN A 152 15.50 17.12 1.99
CA GLN A 152 16.90 17.60 2.04
C GLN A 152 17.93 16.50 2.35
N HIS A 153 17.59 15.57 3.23
CA HIS A 153 18.50 14.52 3.72
C HIS A 153 18.08 13.10 3.33
N VAL A 154 17.01 12.96 2.55
CA VAL A 154 16.56 11.67 2.02
C VAL A 154 17.21 11.45 0.66
N ARG A 155 17.74 10.25 0.41
CA ARG A 155 18.36 9.88 -0.87
C ARG A 155 17.65 8.66 -1.43
N PRO A 156 17.35 8.63 -2.74
CA PRO A 156 16.75 7.45 -3.35
C PRO A 156 17.74 6.29 -3.32
N ARG A 157 17.20 5.07 -3.37
CA ARG A 157 17.98 3.83 -3.32
C ARG A 157 17.80 2.99 -4.58
N LEU A 158 16.63 3.06 -5.21
CA LEU A 158 16.33 2.32 -6.43
C LEU A 158 16.56 3.12 -7.72
N VAL A 159 16.82 4.43 -7.61
CA VAL A 159 17.18 5.30 -8.75
C VAL A 159 18.39 6.16 -8.42
N SER A 160 19.07 6.69 -9.44
CA SER A 160 20.33 7.43 -9.29
C SER A 160 20.18 8.77 -8.56
N SER A 161 19.04 9.44 -8.70
CA SER A 161 18.84 10.79 -8.18
C SER A 161 17.38 11.11 -7.91
N VAL A 162 17.12 12.21 -7.19
CA VAL A 162 15.74 12.67 -6.90
C VAL A 162 15.05 13.13 -8.18
N GLU A 163 15.83 13.56 -9.16
CA GLU A 163 15.37 13.94 -10.49
C GLU A 163 14.74 12.73 -11.21
N ASP A 164 15.26 11.53 -10.99
CA ASP A 164 14.79 10.27 -11.59
C ASP A 164 13.54 9.67 -10.90
N ILE A 165 13.13 10.21 -9.75
CA ILE A 165 11.91 9.79 -9.06
C ILE A 165 10.67 10.23 -9.84
N SER A 166 9.80 9.30 -10.22
CA SER A 166 8.46 9.56 -10.73
C SER A 166 7.55 9.95 -9.56
N PRO A 167 7.08 11.21 -9.49
CA PRO A 167 6.19 11.66 -8.42
C PRO A 167 4.83 10.95 -8.50
N ARG A 168 4.17 10.78 -7.35
CA ARG A 168 2.85 10.13 -7.29
C ARG A 168 1.94 10.72 -6.21
N THR A 169 0.65 10.75 -6.49
CA THR A 169 -0.40 11.07 -5.51
C THR A 169 -0.82 9.79 -4.80
N PRO A 170 -0.77 9.74 -3.45
CA PRO A 170 -1.16 8.52 -2.74
C PRO A 170 -2.62 8.17 -3.03
N TRP A 171 -2.93 6.87 -3.07
CA TRP A 171 -4.27 6.32 -3.34
C TRP A 171 -4.80 6.50 -4.78
N ASN A 172 -4.40 7.57 -5.45
CA ASN A 172 -4.73 7.84 -6.85
C ASN A 172 -3.73 7.19 -7.81
N ASP A 173 -2.45 7.19 -7.45
CA ASP A 173 -1.37 6.66 -8.26
C ASP A 173 -0.69 5.50 -7.52
N GLN A 174 -0.74 4.32 -8.14
CA GLN A 174 -0.31 3.05 -7.54
C GLN A 174 0.60 2.27 -8.49
N PRO A 175 1.38 1.29 -7.99
CA PRO A 175 2.22 0.44 -8.84
C PRO A 175 1.41 -0.18 -9.98
N ASP A 176 1.97 -0.16 -11.19
CA ASP A 176 1.37 -0.84 -12.35
C ASP A 176 1.80 -2.30 -12.41
N CYS A 177 0.85 -3.22 -12.29
CA CYS A 177 1.10 -4.65 -12.38
C CYS A 177 1.69 -5.06 -13.74
N LEU A 178 1.36 -4.33 -14.82
CA LEU A 178 1.88 -4.61 -16.17
C LEU A 178 3.35 -4.21 -16.33
N THR A 179 3.98 -3.60 -15.31
CA THR A 179 5.43 -3.39 -15.30
C THR A 179 6.18 -4.71 -15.27
N CYS A 180 5.68 -5.67 -14.49
CA CYS A 180 6.22 -7.02 -14.42
C CYS A 180 5.46 -7.95 -15.38
N HIS A 181 4.13 -7.84 -15.42
CA HIS A 181 3.27 -8.66 -16.29
C HIS A 181 3.04 -7.99 -17.64
N HIS A 182 4.12 -7.66 -18.35
CA HIS A 182 4.04 -7.04 -19.67
C HIS A 182 3.27 -7.95 -20.64
N ASP A 183 2.31 -7.39 -21.36
CA ASP A 183 1.39 -8.15 -22.24
C ASP A 183 0.75 -9.39 -21.56
N PHE A 184 0.53 -9.31 -20.25
CA PHE A 184 0.00 -10.40 -19.42
C PHE A 184 0.87 -11.67 -19.39
N GLU A 185 2.13 -11.56 -19.76
CA GLU A 185 3.09 -12.67 -19.71
C GLU A 185 3.64 -12.92 -18.31
N ARG A 186 4.41 -14.02 -18.19
CA ARG A 186 5.19 -14.31 -16.99
C ARG A 186 6.23 -13.20 -16.78
N PRO A 187 6.43 -12.74 -15.54
CA PRO A 187 7.28 -11.59 -15.29
C PRO A 187 8.76 -11.88 -15.52
N GLU A 188 9.43 -10.98 -16.23
CA GLU A 188 10.90 -10.99 -16.42
C GLU A 188 11.63 -10.20 -15.33
N THR A 189 10.90 -9.38 -14.57
CA THR A 189 11.42 -8.55 -13.48
C THR A 189 10.50 -8.64 -12.26
N ASP A 190 11.08 -8.46 -11.09
CA ASP A 190 10.41 -8.43 -9.80
C ASP A 190 10.25 -7.00 -9.24
N ASN A 191 10.50 -5.97 -10.05
CA ASN A 191 10.51 -4.59 -9.61
C ASN A 191 9.60 -3.70 -10.47
N ALA A 192 8.54 -3.20 -9.86
CA ALA A 192 7.59 -2.24 -10.44
C ALA A 192 7.74 -0.82 -9.88
N PHE A 193 8.78 -0.56 -9.07
CA PHE A 193 9.02 0.77 -8.52
C PHE A 193 9.15 1.82 -9.64
N ASN A 194 8.65 3.01 -9.35
CA ASN A 194 8.70 4.19 -10.22
C ASN A 194 7.77 4.16 -11.44
N SER A 195 6.99 3.09 -11.61
CA SER A 195 5.98 2.90 -12.65
C SER A 195 4.58 2.93 -12.05
N TRP A 196 3.81 3.97 -12.38
CA TRP A 196 2.53 4.24 -11.74
C TRP A 196 1.38 4.24 -12.74
N VAL A 197 0.32 3.48 -12.44
CA VAL A 197 -1.00 3.78 -13.00
C VAL A 197 -1.50 5.08 -12.40
N ARG A 198 -2.21 5.89 -13.20
CA ARG A 198 -2.73 7.19 -12.78
C ARG A 198 -4.25 7.19 -12.71
N GLY A 199 -4.77 7.63 -11.59
CA GLY A 199 -6.20 7.82 -11.39
C GLY A 199 -7.00 6.53 -11.21
N PRO A 200 -8.28 6.65 -10.82
CA PRO A 200 -9.11 5.51 -10.45
C PRO A 200 -9.21 4.43 -11.53
N ALA A 201 -9.30 4.82 -12.81
CA ALA A 201 -9.45 3.87 -13.92
C ALA A 201 -8.25 2.95 -14.13
N GLY A 202 -7.04 3.38 -13.73
CA GLY A 202 -5.83 2.57 -13.84
C GLY A 202 -5.60 1.64 -12.65
N LEU A 203 -6.24 1.89 -11.50
CA LEU A 203 -6.02 1.10 -10.29
C LEU A 203 -6.45 -0.35 -10.52
N TYR A 204 -5.61 -1.33 -10.16
CA TYR A 204 -5.94 -2.77 -10.25
C TYR A 204 -7.34 -3.12 -9.71
N ARG A 205 -7.73 -2.53 -8.59
CA ARG A 205 -9.04 -2.77 -7.95
C ARG A 205 -10.23 -2.21 -8.75
N LEU A 206 -10.00 -1.39 -9.78
CA LEU A 206 -11.01 -0.66 -10.55
C LEU A 206 -10.88 -0.86 -12.07
N ARG A 207 -9.70 -1.19 -12.59
CA ARG A 207 -9.47 -1.43 -14.01
C ARG A 207 -10.19 -2.72 -14.41
N THR A 208 -10.70 -2.71 -15.63
CA THR A 208 -11.29 -3.88 -16.27
C THR A 208 -10.37 -4.43 -17.34
N ASP A 209 -10.58 -5.70 -17.65
CA ASP A 209 -10.06 -6.36 -18.83
C ASP A 209 -10.83 -5.94 -20.11
N ASP A 210 -10.55 -6.60 -21.23
CA ASP A 210 -11.16 -6.29 -22.54
C ASP A 210 -12.66 -6.62 -22.59
N ALA A 211 -13.15 -7.44 -21.66
CA ALA A 211 -14.54 -7.84 -21.53
C ALA A 211 -15.33 -7.01 -20.50
N GLY A 212 -14.67 -6.08 -19.80
CA GLY A 212 -15.30 -5.23 -18.78
C GLY A 212 -15.35 -5.85 -17.38
N ILE A 213 -14.64 -6.95 -17.11
CA ILE A 213 -14.54 -7.56 -15.79
C ILE A 213 -13.33 -6.98 -15.04
N MET A 214 -13.54 -6.64 -13.77
CA MET A 214 -12.49 -6.04 -12.94
C MET A 214 -11.42 -7.09 -12.60
N CYS A 215 -10.14 -6.74 -12.68
CA CYS A 215 -9.04 -7.70 -12.45
C CYS A 215 -9.17 -8.42 -11.09
N GLN A 216 -9.49 -7.68 -10.03
CA GLN A 216 -9.66 -8.24 -8.69
C GLN A 216 -10.82 -9.25 -8.55
N ALA A 217 -11.77 -9.28 -9.50
CA ALA A 217 -12.88 -10.24 -9.49
C ALA A 217 -12.40 -11.66 -9.84
N CYS A 218 -11.33 -11.77 -10.65
CA CYS A 218 -10.71 -13.04 -11.00
C CYS A 218 -9.44 -13.32 -10.21
N HIS A 219 -8.62 -12.30 -9.96
CA HIS A 219 -7.29 -12.44 -9.36
C HIS A 219 -7.25 -12.17 -7.86
N GLY A 220 -8.36 -11.81 -7.20
CA GLY A 220 -8.41 -11.48 -5.77
C GLY A 220 -8.07 -10.00 -5.49
N SER A 221 -8.28 -9.57 -4.25
CA SER A 221 -8.07 -8.16 -3.88
C SER A 221 -6.59 -7.78 -3.82
N THR A 222 -6.27 -6.49 -3.92
CA THR A 222 -4.88 -5.99 -3.75
C THR A 222 -4.26 -6.49 -2.45
N HIS A 223 -3.04 -7.01 -2.53
CA HIS A 223 -2.29 -7.67 -1.45
C HIS A 223 -2.87 -8.98 -0.93
N ALA A 224 -3.91 -9.52 -1.57
CA ALA A 224 -4.46 -10.85 -1.32
C ALA A 224 -4.85 -11.50 -2.66
N GLU A 225 -3.95 -11.38 -3.64
CA GLU A 225 -4.08 -11.95 -4.97
C GLU A 225 -3.96 -13.48 -4.94
N TYR A 226 -4.73 -14.17 -5.78
CA TYR A 226 -4.84 -15.62 -5.77
C TYR A 226 -3.61 -16.34 -6.35
N PRO A 227 -3.22 -17.49 -5.76
CA PRO A 227 -3.70 -18.03 -4.48
C PRO A 227 -3.27 -17.16 -3.29
N ALA A 228 -4.20 -16.92 -2.37
CA ALA A 228 -3.96 -16.10 -1.17
C ALA A 228 -4.01 -16.98 0.09
N SER A 229 -3.11 -16.68 1.04
CA SER A 229 -2.99 -17.41 2.31
C SER A 229 -3.15 -16.48 3.50
N ASN A 230 -3.91 -16.91 4.49
CA ASN A 230 -4.24 -16.10 5.66
C ASN A 230 -3.88 -16.80 6.97
N ALA A 231 -3.26 -16.05 7.88
CA ALA A 231 -2.83 -16.54 9.20
C ALA A 231 -3.99 -17.03 10.08
N PHE A 232 -5.22 -16.52 9.88
CA PHE A 232 -6.39 -16.92 10.67
C PHE A 232 -7.06 -18.19 10.15
N HIS A 233 -7.06 -18.38 8.84
CA HIS A 233 -7.54 -19.60 8.20
C HIS A 233 -6.99 -19.66 6.76
N PRO A 234 -6.31 -20.74 6.33
CA PRO A 234 -5.60 -20.79 5.04
C PRO A 234 -6.44 -20.38 3.83
N GLU A 235 -7.75 -20.65 3.89
CA GLU A 235 -8.70 -20.41 2.79
C GLU A 235 -9.42 -19.06 2.87
N LEU A 236 -9.21 -18.25 3.92
CA LEU A 236 -10.06 -17.09 4.23
C LEU A 236 -10.11 -16.05 3.10
N ASP A 237 -8.97 -15.76 2.49
CA ASP A 237 -8.93 -14.82 1.36
C ASP A 237 -9.34 -15.50 0.04
N SER A 238 -9.22 -16.82 -0.05
CA SER A 238 -9.47 -17.63 -1.26
C SER A 238 -10.86 -18.29 -1.28
N ILE A 239 -11.82 -17.82 -0.48
CA ILE A 239 -13.18 -18.39 -0.38
C ILE A 239 -13.87 -18.43 -1.75
N GLN A 240 -13.79 -17.35 -2.52
CA GLN A 240 -14.48 -17.25 -3.82
C GLN A 240 -14.01 -18.35 -4.80
N PRO A 241 -12.72 -18.47 -5.14
CA PRO A 241 -12.28 -19.49 -6.08
C PRO A 241 -12.47 -20.91 -5.53
N LEU A 242 -12.28 -21.13 -4.23
CA LEU A 242 -12.55 -22.45 -3.62
C LEU A 242 -14.02 -22.84 -3.72
N GLN A 243 -14.95 -21.91 -3.48
CA GLN A 243 -16.38 -22.16 -3.55
C GLN A 243 -16.85 -22.48 -4.97
N TYR A 244 -16.34 -21.79 -5.98
CA TYR A 244 -16.88 -21.87 -7.34
C TYR A 244 -16.13 -22.82 -8.27
N GLN A 245 -14.81 -22.97 -8.11
CA GLN A 245 -13.99 -23.87 -8.95
C GLN A 245 -13.27 -24.99 -8.19
N GLY A 246 -13.32 -25.00 -6.85
CA GLY A 246 -12.64 -26.01 -6.05
C GLY A 246 -11.11 -25.86 -6.00
N ASP A 247 -10.59 -24.69 -6.38
CA ASP A 247 -9.17 -24.36 -6.44
C ASP A 247 -8.93 -22.95 -5.90
N ALA A 248 -7.78 -22.70 -5.29
CA ALA A 248 -7.48 -21.40 -4.69
C ALA A 248 -6.89 -20.36 -5.68
N GLY A 249 -6.55 -20.75 -6.91
CA GLY A 249 -6.01 -19.87 -7.93
C GLY A 249 -7.05 -18.91 -8.53
N PRO A 250 -6.63 -18.06 -9.48
CA PRO A 250 -7.53 -17.13 -10.15
C PRO A 250 -8.78 -17.82 -10.73
N ILE A 251 -9.91 -17.11 -10.74
CA ILE A 251 -11.15 -17.62 -11.33
C ILE A 251 -10.94 -17.85 -12.82
N GLY A 252 -11.27 -19.06 -13.29
CA GLY A 252 -11.04 -19.48 -14.68
C GLY A 252 -9.67 -20.12 -14.92
N ALA A 253 -8.80 -20.20 -13.90
CA ALA A 253 -7.53 -20.88 -14.01
C ALA A 253 -7.68 -22.33 -14.52
N ARG A 254 -6.67 -22.81 -15.27
CA ARG A 254 -6.66 -24.13 -15.91
C ARG A 254 -7.84 -24.37 -16.84
N GLY A 255 -8.28 -23.33 -17.54
CA GLY A 255 -9.38 -23.39 -18.50
C GLY A 255 -10.76 -23.62 -17.89
N ASN A 256 -10.94 -23.41 -16.59
CA ASN A 256 -12.23 -23.60 -15.92
C ASN A 256 -13.21 -22.44 -16.17
N CYS A 257 -13.33 -21.98 -17.41
CA CYS A 257 -14.16 -20.85 -17.81
C CYS A 257 -15.67 -21.11 -17.60
N VAL A 258 -16.08 -22.38 -17.58
CA VAL A 258 -17.47 -22.80 -17.34
C VAL A 258 -17.99 -22.31 -15.98
N VAL A 259 -17.10 -22.02 -15.03
CA VAL A 259 -17.42 -21.43 -13.72
C VAL A 259 -18.23 -20.13 -13.81
N CYS A 260 -17.99 -19.33 -14.85
CA CYS A 260 -18.71 -18.08 -15.11
C CYS A 260 -19.60 -18.17 -16.35
N HIS A 261 -19.13 -18.81 -17.43
CA HIS A 261 -19.83 -18.80 -18.71
C HIS A 261 -20.98 -19.82 -18.80
N THR A 262 -21.07 -20.78 -17.87
CA THR A 262 -22.07 -21.87 -17.86
C THR A 262 -22.05 -22.81 -19.08
N VAL A 263 -21.11 -22.59 -19.99
CA VAL A 263 -20.80 -23.39 -21.17
C VAL A 263 -19.29 -23.51 -21.31
N ASP A 264 -18.83 -24.51 -22.07
CA ASP A 264 -17.41 -24.65 -22.39
C ASP A 264 -16.92 -23.49 -23.24
N MET A 265 -15.74 -22.97 -22.89
CA MET A 265 -15.05 -21.92 -23.62
C MET A 265 -13.65 -22.43 -23.98
N TYR A 266 -13.19 -22.10 -25.18
CA TYR A 266 -11.90 -22.58 -25.71
C TYR A 266 -10.96 -21.46 -26.14
N ASP A 267 -11.44 -20.22 -26.14
CA ASP A 267 -10.70 -19.05 -26.59
C ASP A 267 -10.50 -18.05 -25.44
N GLU A 268 -9.36 -17.36 -25.49
CA GLU A 268 -9.05 -16.27 -24.58
C GLU A 268 -9.70 -14.97 -25.05
N TYR A 269 -10.57 -14.38 -24.23
CA TYR A 269 -11.23 -13.10 -24.55
C TYR A 269 -11.02 -12.02 -23.48
N HIS A 270 -10.70 -12.41 -22.25
CA HIS A 270 -10.53 -11.46 -21.15
C HIS A 270 -9.19 -10.71 -21.27
N HIS A 271 -8.09 -11.45 -21.43
CA HIS A 271 -6.80 -10.92 -21.86
C HIS A 271 -5.95 -12.08 -22.45
N PRO A 272 -4.91 -11.79 -23.25
CA PRO A 272 -3.98 -12.81 -23.73
C PRO A 272 -3.29 -13.57 -22.60
N ASN A 273 -2.84 -14.80 -22.88
CA ASN A 273 -2.03 -15.64 -21.99
C ASN A 273 -2.76 -16.11 -20.72
N MET A 274 -4.10 -16.14 -20.73
CA MET A 274 -4.91 -16.56 -19.57
C MET A 274 -5.00 -18.08 -19.37
N LEU A 275 -4.91 -18.87 -20.45
CA LEU A 275 -4.90 -20.33 -20.43
C LEU A 275 -3.49 -20.88 -20.18
N GLY A 276 -2.46 -20.08 -20.44
CA GLY A 276 -1.05 -20.47 -20.36
C GLY A 276 -0.67 -21.53 -21.39
N ASP A 277 0.63 -21.79 -21.52
CA ASP A 277 1.10 -23.04 -22.10
C ASP A 277 0.91 -24.16 -21.07
N GLU A 278 0.27 -25.26 -21.48
CA GLU A 278 0.00 -26.47 -20.67
C GLU A 278 1.19 -26.97 -19.82
#